data_AF-A0A645EQS7-F1
#
_entry.id   AF-A0A645EQS7-F1
#
_cell.length_a   1.000
_cell.length_b   1.000
_cell.length_c   1.000
_cell.angle_alpha   90.00
_cell.angle_beta   90.00
_cell.angle_gamma   90.00
#
_symmetry.space_group_name_H-M   'P 1'
#
loop_
_entity.id
_entity.type
_entity.pdbx_description
1 polymer ?
#
loop_
_entity_poly.entity_id
_entity_poly.type
_entity_poly.pdbx_seq_one_letter_code
_entity_poly.pdbx_strand_id
1 'polypeptide(L)'
;MCKKILLTSVFILAIIFMGDILYLFTHSGLLANWGSIMIPSFVVGILWRLMTKDNLKTPFRFAIPLMLGFIKLVIFLMTAKEPTLLAAIFIPIIYSAVSYLFFILGLKTVPDQDTSNKQEQNISQ
;
A
#
# COMPACT_ATOMS: atom_id res chain seq x y z
N MET A 1 12.83 3.61 16.09
CA MET A 1 11.39 3.40 16.34
C MET A 1 10.53 4.53 15.77
N CYS A 2 10.88 5.80 16.05
CA CYS A 2 10.10 6.98 15.62
C CYS A 2 9.87 7.10 14.10
N LYS A 3 10.89 6.85 13.26
CA LYS A 3 10.74 6.90 11.79
C LYS A 3 9.70 5.93 11.21
N LYS A 4 9.54 4.75 11.82
CA LYS A 4 8.58 3.73 11.35
C LYS A 4 7.14 4.15 11.67
N ILE A 5 6.90 4.67 12.87
CA ILE A 5 5.59 5.17 13.30
C ILE A 5 5.17 6.38 12.46
N LEU A 6 6.11 7.27 12.15
CA LEU A 6 5.87 8.41 11.27
C LEU A 6 5.49 7.96 9.86
N LEU A 7 6.20 7.00 9.29
CA LEU A 7 5.89 6.46 7.97
C LEU A 7 4.49 5.80 7.94
N THR A 8 4.16 5.01 8.97
CA THR A 8 2.85 4.37 9.09
C THR A 8 1.71 5.38 9.24
N SER A 9 1.89 6.44 10.03
CA SER A 9 0.85 7.47 10.23
C SER A 9 0.64 8.34 8.99
N VAL A 10 1.71 8.77 8.32
CA VAL A 10 1.63 9.47 7.02
C VAL A 10 0.94 8.59 5.98
N PHE A 11 1.20 7.29 6.02
CA PHE A 11 0.58 6.34 5.11
C PHE A 11 -0.94 6.19 5.34
N ILE A 12 -1.36 6.06 6.60
CA ILE A 12 -2.79 6.02 6.98
C ILE A 12 -3.49 7.31 6.50
N LEU A 13 -2.89 8.46 6.74
CA LEU A 13 -3.42 9.75 6.29
C LEU A 13 -3.54 9.80 4.75
N ALA A 14 -2.52 9.31 4.03
CA ALA A 14 -2.56 9.26 2.58
C ALA A 14 -3.75 8.43 2.06
N ILE A 15 -4.08 7.29 2.66
CA ILE A 15 -5.22 6.47 2.23
C ILE A 15 -6.55 7.18 2.44
N ILE A 16 -6.72 7.81 3.60
CA ILE A 16 -7.94 8.53 3.95
C ILE A 16 -8.14 9.70 2.98
N PHE A 17 -7.15 10.58 2.86
CA PHE A 17 -7.26 11.76 2.01
C PHE A 17 -7.23 11.44 0.51
N MET A 18 -6.54 10.38 0.07
CA MET A 18 -6.49 10.02 -1.35
C MET A 18 -7.86 9.60 -1.89
N GLY A 19 -8.71 9.00 -1.06
CA GLY A 19 -10.09 8.70 -1.43
C GLY A 19 -10.89 9.95 -1.75
N ASP A 20 -10.85 10.93 -0.86
CA ASP A 20 -11.56 12.20 -1.03
C ASP A 20 -11.02 13.01 -2.21
N ILE A 21 -9.68 13.06 -2.36
CA ILE A 21 -9.02 13.70 -3.50
C ILE A 21 -9.52 13.06 -4.80
N LEU A 22 -9.43 11.73 -4.93
CA LEU A 22 -9.88 11.03 -6.13
C LEU A 22 -11.36 11.26 -6.41
N TYR A 23 -12.20 11.30 -5.38
CA TYR A 23 -13.63 11.58 -5.55
C TYR A 23 -13.86 12.99 -6.09
N LEU A 24 -13.18 14.00 -5.54
CA LEU A 24 -13.32 15.39 -5.96
C LEU A 24 -12.85 15.61 -7.40
N PHE A 25 -11.80 14.90 -7.83
CA PHE A 25 -11.24 15.05 -9.19
C PHE A 25 -11.97 14.23 -10.25
N THR A 26 -12.51 13.06 -9.89
CA THR A 26 -13.05 12.12 -10.89
C THR A 26 -14.56 11.94 -10.81
N HIS A 27 -15.19 12.43 -9.74
CA HIS A 27 -16.60 12.20 -9.40
C HIS A 27 -17.02 10.71 -9.39
N SER A 28 -16.04 9.80 -9.38
CA SER A 28 -16.26 8.36 -9.42
C SER A 28 -16.10 7.78 -8.03
N GLY A 29 -17.20 7.36 -7.42
CA GLY A 29 -17.19 6.65 -6.14
C GLY A 29 -16.40 5.34 -6.21
N LEU A 30 -16.36 4.68 -7.38
CA LEU A 30 -15.57 3.48 -7.59
C LEU A 30 -14.07 3.81 -7.56
N LEU A 31 -13.64 4.83 -8.29
CA LEU A 31 -12.23 5.21 -8.35
C LEU A 31 -11.74 5.77 -7.00
N ALA A 32 -12.55 6.56 -6.32
CA ALA A 32 -12.27 7.04 -4.98
C ALA A 32 -12.08 5.89 -3.98
N ASN A 33 -12.99 4.90 -4.03
CA ASN A 33 -12.95 3.80 -3.09
C ASN A 33 -11.77 2.86 -3.32
N TRP A 34 -11.51 2.46 -4.57
CA TRP A 34 -10.44 1.53 -4.88
C TRP A 34 -9.07 2.20 -5.04
N GLY A 35 -9.02 3.38 -5.64
CA GLY A 35 -7.78 4.14 -5.85
C GLY A 35 -7.13 4.60 -4.55
N SER A 36 -7.94 4.87 -3.51
CA SER A 36 -7.45 5.15 -2.15
C SER A 36 -6.62 4.02 -1.55
N ILE A 37 -6.73 2.80 -2.08
CA ILE A 37 -5.98 1.63 -1.59
C ILE A 37 -4.90 1.23 -2.59
N MET A 38 -5.24 1.19 -3.89
CA MET A 38 -4.29 0.82 -4.93
C MET A 38 -3.08 1.76 -4.97
N ILE A 39 -3.32 3.07 -5.01
CA ILE A 39 -2.24 4.06 -5.22
C ILE A 39 -1.30 4.11 -4.00
N PRO A 40 -1.79 4.24 -2.75
CA PRO A 40 -0.89 4.23 -1.61
C PRO A 40 -0.14 2.89 -1.47
N SER A 41 -0.81 1.74 -1.67
CA SER A 41 -0.14 0.43 -1.59
C SER A 41 1.03 0.32 -2.58
N PHE A 42 0.82 0.82 -3.80
CA PHE A 42 1.84 0.86 -4.84
C PHE A 42 3.01 1.78 -4.46
N VAL A 43 2.72 3.00 -4.01
CA VAL A 43 3.73 3.98 -3.58
C VAL A 43 4.55 3.45 -2.40
N VAL A 44 3.92 2.79 -1.43
CA VAL A 44 4.65 2.16 -0.33
C VAL A 44 5.51 1.00 -0.78
N GLY A 45 5.08 0.22 -1.78
CA GLY A 45 5.94 -0.78 -2.43
C GLY A 45 7.22 -0.14 -2.98
N ILE A 46 7.08 0.96 -3.74
CA ILE A 46 8.21 1.70 -4.30
C ILE A 46 9.12 2.26 -3.21
N LEU A 47 8.56 3.01 -2.26
CA LEU A 47 9.32 3.65 -1.18
C LEU A 47 10.06 2.60 -0.33
N TRP A 48 9.43 1.46 -0.07
CA TRP A 48 10.07 0.40 0.70
C TRP A 48 11.30 -0.15 -0.01
N ARG A 49 11.20 -0.42 -1.31
CA ARG A 49 12.32 -0.90 -2.14
C ARG A 49 13.44 0.12 -2.26
N LEU A 50 13.11 1.42 -2.27
CA LEU A 50 14.11 2.50 -2.29
C LEU A 50 14.79 2.70 -0.93
N MET A 51 14.05 2.59 0.17
CA MET A 51 14.57 2.83 1.52
C MET A 51 15.26 1.61 2.16
N THR A 52 14.99 0.40 1.65
CA THR A 52 15.46 -0.84 2.27
C THR A 52 16.30 -1.63 1.26
N LYS A 53 17.63 -1.66 1.47
CA LYS A 53 18.56 -2.53 0.71
C LYS A 53 18.38 -4.02 1.04
N ASP A 54 17.74 -4.31 2.17
CA ASP A 54 17.51 -5.68 2.62
C ASP A 54 16.25 -6.28 1.99
N ASN A 55 16.38 -7.53 1.52
CA ASN A 55 15.26 -8.37 1.13
C ASN A 55 14.14 -8.28 2.18
N LEU A 56 12.92 -8.03 1.72
CA LEU A 56 11.73 -7.87 2.55
C LEU A 56 11.62 -9.03 3.54
N LYS A 57 11.81 -8.77 4.84
CA LYS A 57 11.51 -9.78 5.86
C LYS A 57 10.03 -10.15 5.68
N THR A 58 9.77 -11.43 5.43
CA THR A 58 8.45 -12.03 5.18
C THR A 58 7.30 -11.47 6.04
N PRO A 59 7.44 -11.20 7.36
CA PRO A 59 6.33 -10.65 8.14
C PRO A 59 5.86 -9.26 7.69
N PHE A 60 6.77 -8.38 7.25
CA PHE A 60 6.41 -7.01 6.84
C PHE A 60 5.67 -6.99 5.50
N ARG A 61 5.92 -7.99 4.64
CA ARG A 61 5.27 -8.15 3.33
C ARG A 61 3.76 -8.35 3.45
N PHE A 62 3.34 -9.02 4.51
CA PHE A 62 1.93 -9.34 4.76
C PHE A 62 1.29 -8.35 5.76
N ALA A 63 2.07 -7.81 6.70
CA ALA A 63 1.55 -6.89 7.70
C ALA A 63 0.99 -5.59 7.08
N ILE A 64 1.68 -5.00 6.09
CA ILE A 64 1.24 -3.74 5.47
C ILE A 64 -0.11 -3.92 4.76
N PRO A 65 -0.30 -4.89 3.85
CA PRO A 65 -1.59 -5.10 3.20
C PRO A 65 -2.72 -5.52 4.14
N LEU A 66 -2.41 -6.32 5.17
CA LEU A 66 -3.39 -6.76 6.14
C LEU A 66 -3.88 -5.59 7.02
N MET A 67 -2.96 -4.70 7.42
CA MET A 67 -3.31 -3.46 8.11
C MET A 67 -4.22 -2.58 7.25
N LEU A 68 -4.01 -2.55 5.93
CA LEU A 68 -4.84 -1.77 5.01
C LEU A 68 -6.25 -2.30 4.86
N GLY A 69 -6.42 -3.62 4.76
CA GLY A 69 -7.74 -4.23 4.80
C GLY A 69 -8.47 -3.93 6.11
N PHE A 70 -7.74 -3.92 7.24
CA PHE A 70 -8.32 -3.60 8.54
C PHE A 70 -8.73 -2.13 8.67
N ILE A 71 -7.90 -1.19 8.22
CA ILE A 71 -8.25 0.24 8.19
C ILE A 71 -9.51 0.47 7.36
N LYS A 72 -9.63 -0.18 6.20
CA LYS A 72 -10.81 -0.06 5.36
C LYS A 72 -12.07 -0.64 6.01
N LEU A 73 -11.93 -1.74 6.75
CA LEU A 73 -13.01 -2.28 7.57
C LEU A 73 -13.46 -1.29 8.64
N VAL A 74 -12.53 -0.66 9.37
CA VAL A 74 -12.87 0.36 10.37
C VAL A 74 -13.62 1.53 9.74
N ILE A 75 -13.12 2.05 8.62
CA ILE A 75 -13.79 3.14 7.87
C ILE A 75 -15.19 2.70 7.43
N PHE A 76 -15.34 1.48 6.90
CA PHE A 76 -16.63 0.95 6.48
C PHE A 76 -17.62 0.84 7.65
N LEU A 77 -17.19 0.29 8.80
CA LEU A 77 -18.04 0.18 9.98
C LEU A 77 -18.47 1.54 10.53
N MET A 78 -17.65 2.58 10.39
CA MET A 78 -17.99 3.94 10.81
C MET A 78 -18.94 4.67 9.84
N THR A 79 -18.98 4.25 8.57
CA THR A 79 -19.71 4.96 7.50
C THR A 79 -20.98 4.25 7.05
N ALA A 80 -21.04 2.92 7.19
CA ALA A 80 -22.20 2.13 6.81
C ALA A 80 -23.31 2.28 7.85
N LYS A 81 -24.50 2.68 7.40
CA LYS A 81 -25.70 2.74 8.26
C LYS A 81 -26.13 1.36 8.76
N GLU A 82 -25.95 0.33 7.94
CA GLU A 82 -26.30 -1.06 8.25
C GLU A 82 -25.23 -2.01 7.71
N PRO A 83 -24.11 -2.21 8.44
CA PRO A 83 -23.06 -3.13 7.98
C PRO A 83 -23.55 -4.58 8.06
N THR A 84 -23.50 -5.29 6.93
CA THR A 84 -23.76 -6.74 6.93
C THR A 84 -22.53 -7.49 7.46
N LEU A 85 -22.77 -8.54 8.24
CA LEU A 85 -21.70 -9.43 8.74
C LEU A 85 -20.84 -9.96 7.58
N LEU A 86 -21.50 -10.30 6.47
CA LEU A 86 -20.85 -10.78 5.27
C LEU A 86 -19.88 -9.72 4.69
N ALA A 87 -20.28 -8.45 4.61
CA ALA A 87 -19.41 -7.37 4.16
C ALA A 87 -18.24 -7.17 5.14
N ALA A 88 -18.48 -7.23 6.45
CA ALA A 88 -17.43 -7.10 7.45
C ALA A 88 -16.34 -8.18 7.34
N ILE A 89 -16.68 -9.37 6.83
CA ILE A 89 -15.72 -10.45 6.57
C ILE A 89 -15.02 -10.27 5.22
N PHE A 90 -15.76 -9.94 4.15
CA PHE A 90 -15.17 -9.84 2.81
C PHE A 90 -14.29 -8.61 2.62
N ILE A 91 -14.63 -7.48 3.24
CA ILE A 91 -13.86 -6.23 3.13
C ILE A 91 -12.39 -6.43 3.50
N PRO A 92 -12.02 -6.91 4.70
CA PRO A 92 -10.62 -7.08 5.05
C PRO A 92 -9.90 -8.06 4.10
N ILE A 93 -10.57 -9.11 3.63
CA ILE A 93 -9.98 -10.09 2.71
C ILE A 93 -9.69 -9.46 1.34
N ILE A 94 -10.70 -8.87 0.72
CA ILE A 94 -10.60 -8.32 -0.64
C ILE A 94 -9.63 -7.14 -0.68
N TYR A 95 -9.75 -6.20 0.25
CA TYR A 95 -8.89 -5.03 0.27
C TYR A 95 -7.45 -5.36 0.66
N SER A 96 -7.21 -6.36 1.52
CA SER A 96 -5.85 -6.85 1.78
C SER A 96 -5.24 -7.52 0.55
N ALA A 97 -6.01 -8.32 -0.19
CA ALA A 97 -5.53 -8.99 -1.40
C ALA A 97 -5.16 -7.98 -2.50
N VAL A 98 -6.04 -7.01 -2.75
CA VAL A 98 -5.78 -5.93 -3.72
C VAL A 98 -4.57 -5.09 -3.30
N SER A 99 -4.52 -4.70 -2.03
CA SER A 99 -3.36 -3.97 -1.49
C SER A 99 -2.06 -4.74 -1.67
N TYR A 100 -2.06 -6.05 -1.37
CA TYR A 100 -0.88 -6.90 -1.53
C TYR A 100 -0.43 -6.93 -2.98
N LEU A 101 -1.35 -7.11 -3.93
CA LEU A 101 -1.03 -7.12 -5.36
C LEU A 101 -0.32 -5.84 -5.80
N PHE A 102 -0.87 -4.68 -5.45
CA PHE A 102 -0.27 -3.38 -5.80
C PHE A 102 1.03 -3.10 -5.06
N PHE A 103 1.17 -3.55 -3.81
CA PHE A 103 2.43 -3.49 -3.09
C PHE A 103 3.53 -4.30 -3.79
N ILE A 104 3.24 -5.53 -4.22
CA ILE A 104 4.19 -6.34 -4.99
C ILE A 104 4.54 -5.70 -6.33
N LEU A 105 3.56 -5.12 -7.02
CA LEU A 105 3.83 -4.38 -8.25
C LEU A 105 4.79 -3.21 -7.98
N GLY A 106 4.59 -2.44 -6.91
CA GLY A 106 5.48 -1.34 -6.52
C GLY A 106 6.89 -1.80 -6.15
N LEU A 107 7.05 -3.00 -5.58
CA LEU A 107 8.38 -3.58 -5.34
C LEU A 107 9.09 -3.97 -6.65
N LYS A 108 8.35 -4.42 -7.66
CA LYS A 108 8.88 -4.89 -8.93
C LYS A 108 9.26 -3.75 -9.89
N THR A 109 8.71 -2.56 -9.71
CA THR A 109 8.98 -1.42 -10.62
C THR A 109 10.33 -0.77 -10.38
N VAL A 110 10.97 -0.98 -9.23
CA VAL A 110 12.30 -0.43 -8.92
C VAL A 110 13.37 -1.51 -9.15
N PRO A 111 14.29 -1.31 -10.12
CA PRO A 111 15.37 -2.26 -10.40
C PRO A 111 16.30 -2.44 -9.19
N ASP A 112 16.85 -3.63 -9.01
CA ASP A 112 17.82 -3.90 -7.94
C ASP A 112 19.06 -3.01 -8.12
N GLN A 113 19.39 -2.21 -7.10
CA GLN A 113 20.60 -1.38 -7.12
C GLN A 113 21.90 -2.21 -7.23
N ASP A 114 21.85 -3.52 -6.97
CA ASP A 114 22.98 -4.43 -7.14
C ASP A 114 23.37 -4.67 -8.61
N THR A 115 22.46 -4.44 -9.56
CA THR A 115 22.79 -4.64 -10.99
C THR A 115 23.64 -3.49 -11.55
N SER A 116 23.48 -2.27 -11.01
CA SER A 116 24.23 -1.10 -11.46
C SER A 116 25.70 -1.15 -11.01
N ASN A 117 25.96 -1.55 -9.76
CA ASN A 117 27.33 -1.64 -9.23
C ASN A 117 28.15 -2.77 -9.88
N LYS A 118 27.50 -3.88 -10.29
CA LYS A 118 28.19 -4.96 -11.02
C LYS A 118 28.54 -4.60 -12.46
N GLN A 119 27.80 -3.69 -13.09
CA GLN A 119 28.13 -3.19 -14.42
C GLN A 119 29.29 -2.20 -14.39
N GLU A 120 29.36 -1.29 -13.42
CA GLU A 120 30.48 -0.35 -13.30
C GLU A 120 31.82 -1.04 -12.98
N GLN A 121 31.80 -2.13 -12.19
CA GLN A 121 33.01 -2.92 -11.91
C GLN A 121 33.52 -3.73 -13.12
N ASN A 122 32.66 -4.14 -14.05
CA ASN A 122 33.07 -4.87 -15.26
C ASN A 122 33.56 -3.97 -16.41
N ILE A 123 33.31 -2.66 -16.34
CA ILE A 123 33.77 -1.70 -17.35
C ILE A 123 35.15 -1.13 -16.98
N SER A 124 35.61 -1.36 -15.74
CA SER A 124 36.86 -0.81 -15.19
C SER A 124 38.00 -1.85 -15.08
N GLN A 125 37.83 -3.06 -15.63
CA GLN A 125 38.87 -4.10 -15.75
C GLN A 125 39.29 -4.25 -17.21
#